data_AF-A0A5S4SCG4-F1
#
_entry.id   AF-A0A5S4SCG4-F1
#
_cell.length_a   1.000
_cell.length_b   1.000
_cell.length_c   1.000
_cell.angle_alpha   90.00
_cell.angle_beta   90.00
_cell.angle_gamma   90.00
#
_symmetry.space_group_name_H-M   'P 1'
#
loop_
_entity.id
_entity.type
_entity.pdbx_description
1 polymer ?
#
loop_
_entity_poly.entity_id
_entity_poly.type
_entity_poly.pdbx_seq_one_letter_code
_entity_poly.pdbx_strand_id
1 'polypeptide(L)'
;MKPEMVMEKKRQFSREFKLKAVKLVKNRGVPVAQAARDLDVHENALRIWIRELAADPQQAFPGQGVMKPEQAEIERLKRENAKLRMEPDLVKKAAAYFARQAL
;
A
#
# COMPACT_ATOMS: atom_id res chain seq x y z
N MET A 1 -7.96 -12.99 35.74
CA MET A 1 -7.00 -13.65 34.83
C MET A 1 -7.44 -13.33 33.41
N LYS A 2 -6.70 -12.50 32.67
CA LYS A 2 -7.04 -12.17 31.26
C LYS A 2 -6.35 -13.21 30.38
N PRO A 3 -7.02 -13.80 29.38
CA PRO A 3 -6.37 -14.74 28.47
C PRO A 3 -5.30 -13.99 27.67
N GLU A 4 -4.07 -14.50 27.66
CA GLU A 4 -3.04 -14.07 26.73
C GLU A 4 -3.54 -14.33 25.30
N MET A 5 -3.79 -13.27 24.54
CA MET A 5 -3.97 -13.39 23.10
C MET A 5 -2.62 -13.73 22.46
N VAL A 6 -2.39 -15.01 22.20
CA VAL A 6 -1.29 -15.44 21.34
C VAL A 6 -1.59 -14.92 19.92
N MET A 7 -0.91 -13.85 19.53
CA MET A 7 -0.98 -13.34 18.16
C MET A 7 -0.29 -14.35 17.22
N GLU A 8 -1.10 -15.13 16.53
CA GLU A 8 -0.61 -16.10 15.56
C GLU A 8 0.11 -15.36 14.41
N LYS A 9 1.36 -15.74 14.15
CA LYS A 9 2.21 -15.07 13.17
C LYS A 9 1.63 -15.27 11.78
N LYS A 10 1.21 -14.18 11.12
CA LYS A 10 0.66 -14.23 9.76
C LYS A 10 1.62 -14.95 8.81
N ARG A 11 1.15 -16.02 8.18
CA ARG A 11 1.90 -16.77 7.16
C ARG A 11 2.28 -15.84 6.01
N GLN A 12 3.56 -15.86 5.65
CA GLN A 12 4.08 -15.13 4.50
C GLN A 12 4.23 -16.09 3.32
N PHE A 13 3.79 -15.64 2.14
CA PHE A 13 3.87 -16.40 0.90
C PHE A 13 4.73 -15.64 -0.10
N SER A 14 5.61 -16.36 -0.82
CA SER A 14 6.44 -15.77 -1.86
C SER A 14 5.59 -15.26 -3.03
N ARG A 15 6.13 -14.29 -3.78
CA ARG A 15 5.49 -13.78 -5.00
C ARG A 15 5.22 -14.89 -6.00
N GLU A 16 6.19 -15.79 -6.18
CA GLU A 16 6.06 -16.93 -7.09
C GLU A 16 4.92 -17.87 -6.69
N PHE A 17 4.78 -18.17 -5.39
CA PHE A 17 3.67 -18.98 -4.88
C PHE A 17 2.31 -18.32 -5.18
N LYS A 18 2.18 -17.03 -4.87
CA LYS A 18 0.94 -16.27 -5.13
C LYS A 18 0.60 -16.25 -6.63
N LEU A 19 1.59 -16.10 -7.51
CA LEU A 19 1.38 -16.18 -8.97
C LEU A 19 0.87 -17.55 -9.41
N LYS A 20 1.46 -18.64 -8.92
CA LYS A 20 1.00 -20.00 -9.23
C LYS A 20 -0.43 -20.23 -8.74
N ALA A 21 -0.75 -19.77 -7.54
CA ALA A 21 -2.10 -19.85 -6.97
C ALA A 21 -3.14 -19.12 -7.83
N VAL A 22 -2.84 -17.89 -8.26
CA VAL A 22 -3.74 -17.12 -9.15
C VAL A 22 -3.89 -17.79 -10.52
N LYS A 23 -2.82 -18.36 -11.09
CA LYS A 23 -2.85 -19.10 -12.37
C LYS A 23 -3.74 -20.34 -12.30
N LEU A 24 -3.79 -21.07 -11.19
CA LEU A 24 -4.68 -22.21 -11.01
C LEU A 24 -6.15 -21.81 -11.19
N VAL A 25 -6.55 -20.69 -10.61
CA VAL A 25 -7.91 -20.18 -10.73
C VAL A 25 -8.19 -19.62 -12.12
N LYS A 26 -7.34 -18.71 -12.61
CA LYS A 26 -7.61 -17.95 -13.84
C LYS A 26 -7.42 -18.75 -15.11
N ASN A 27 -6.42 -19.61 -15.17
CA ASN A 27 -6.06 -20.30 -16.42
C ASN A 27 -6.62 -21.72 -16.47
N ARG A 28 -6.74 -22.40 -15.31
CA ARG A 28 -7.25 -23.78 -15.24
C ARG A 28 -8.72 -23.86 -14.79
N GLY A 29 -9.35 -22.71 -14.51
CA GLY A 29 -10.76 -22.64 -14.15
C GLY A 29 -11.08 -23.26 -12.78
N VAL A 30 -10.08 -23.50 -11.93
CA VAL A 30 -10.32 -24.10 -10.60
C VAL A 30 -11.11 -23.11 -9.74
N PRO A 31 -12.22 -23.52 -9.11
CA PRO A 31 -12.97 -22.66 -8.21
C PRO A 31 -12.08 -22.14 -7.08
N VAL A 32 -12.24 -20.87 -6.69
CA VAL A 32 -11.41 -20.22 -5.66
C VAL A 32 -11.43 -21.01 -4.34
N ALA A 33 -12.59 -21.49 -3.91
CA ALA A 33 -12.74 -22.29 -2.70
C ALA A 33 -12.05 -23.66 -2.77
N GLN A 34 -11.92 -24.26 -3.96
CA GLN A 34 -11.18 -25.51 -4.14
C GLN A 34 -9.68 -25.23 -4.12
N ALA A 35 -9.20 -24.26 -4.91
CA ALA A 35 -7.80 -23.86 -4.94
C ALA A 35 -7.30 -23.40 -3.55
N ALA A 36 -8.13 -22.70 -2.79
CA ALA A 36 -7.81 -22.27 -1.43
C ALA A 36 -7.57 -23.45 -0.48
N ARG A 37 -8.42 -24.49 -0.55
CA ARG A 37 -8.27 -25.72 0.23
C ARG A 37 -7.03 -26.51 -0.18
N ASP A 38 -6.82 -26.70 -1.48
CA ASP A 38 -5.69 -27.48 -2.01
C ASP A 38 -4.32 -26.85 -1.70
N LEU A 39 -4.28 -25.52 -1.63
CA LEU A 39 -3.06 -24.75 -1.34
C LEU A 39 -2.89 -24.42 0.14
N ASP A 40 -3.85 -24.81 0.99
CA ASP A 40 -3.91 -24.43 2.40
C ASP A 40 -3.72 -22.92 2.62
N VAL A 41 -4.55 -22.14 1.92
CA VAL A 41 -4.60 -20.67 2.03
C VAL A 41 -6.02 -20.21 2.31
N HIS A 42 -6.16 -19.11 3.05
CA HIS A 42 -7.47 -18.49 3.22
C HIS A 42 -8.04 -18.02 1.87
N GLU A 43 -9.29 -18.36 1.61
CA GLU A 43 -9.97 -18.01 0.36
C GLU A 43 -9.96 -16.50 0.09
N ASN A 44 -10.16 -15.69 1.15
CA ASN A 44 -10.09 -14.23 1.04
C ASN A 44 -8.71 -13.74 0.59
N ALA A 45 -7.63 -14.35 1.07
CA ALA A 45 -6.27 -14.01 0.64
C ALA A 45 -6.09 -14.29 -0.86
N LEU A 46 -6.57 -15.45 -1.33
CA LEU A 46 -6.52 -15.80 -2.75
C LEU A 46 -7.34 -14.83 -3.62
N ARG A 47 -8.53 -14.40 -3.18
CA ARG A 47 -9.34 -13.37 -3.87
C ARG A 47 -8.61 -12.04 -3.96
N ILE A 48 -7.96 -11.61 -2.88
CA ILE A 48 -7.14 -10.39 -2.86
C ILE A 48 -6.00 -10.51 -3.86
N TRP A 49 -5.28 -11.62 -3.88
CA TRP A 49 -4.18 -11.86 -4.83
C TRP A 49 -4.66 -11.81 -6.28
N ILE A 50 -5.80 -12.42 -6.58
CA ILE A 50 -6.40 -12.36 -7.92
C ILE A 50 -6.67 -10.91 -8.32
N ARG A 51 -7.25 -10.11 -7.42
CA ARG A 51 -7.57 -8.70 -7.67
C ARG A 51 -6.30 -7.85 -7.84
N GLU A 52 -5.32 -8.02 -6.97
CA GLU A 52 -4.05 -7.28 -7.03
C GLU A 52 -3.29 -7.57 -8.32
N LEU A 53 -3.21 -8.85 -8.73
CA LEU A 53 -2.55 -9.24 -9.97
C LEU A 53 -3.29 -8.71 -11.21
N ALA A 54 -4.63 -8.65 -11.17
CA ALA A 54 -5.42 -8.08 -12.26
C ALA A 54 -5.28 -6.56 -12.37
N ALA A 55 -5.13 -5.85 -11.24
CA ALA A 55 -4.99 -4.41 -11.21
C ALA A 55 -3.59 -3.95 -11.65
N ASP A 56 -2.54 -4.65 -11.24
CA ASP A 56 -1.16 -4.26 -11.50
C ASP A 56 -0.23 -5.49 -11.45
N PRO A 57 0.01 -6.15 -12.59
CA PRO A 57 0.82 -7.37 -12.64
C PRO A 57 2.28 -7.18 -12.22
N GLN A 58 2.83 -5.96 -12.35
CA GLN A 58 4.23 -5.68 -11.99
C GLN A 58 4.35 -5.53 -10.47
N GLN A 59 3.47 -4.74 -9.85
CA GLN A 59 3.55 -4.40 -8.42
C GLN A 59 2.57 -5.20 -7.53
N ALA A 60 2.00 -6.29 -8.04
CA ALA A 60 1.09 -7.15 -7.28
C ALA A 60 1.73 -7.72 -5.99
N PHE A 61 0.87 -7.98 -5.00
CA PHE A 61 1.22 -8.55 -3.70
C PHE A 61 2.17 -7.72 -2.84
N PRO A 62 1.96 -6.39 -2.70
CA PRO A 62 2.87 -5.53 -1.94
C PRO A 62 2.99 -5.96 -0.47
N GLY A 63 1.98 -6.63 0.07
CA GLY A 63 1.91 -7.01 1.49
C GLY A 63 1.15 -5.97 2.30
N GLN A 64 0.91 -6.26 3.59
CA GLN A 64 0.20 -5.32 4.46
C GLN A 64 1.11 -4.15 4.85
N GLY A 65 0.61 -2.92 4.70
CA GLY A 65 1.34 -1.70 5.08
C GLY A 65 2.41 -1.25 4.09
N VAL A 66 2.61 -1.98 2.98
CA VAL A 66 3.55 -1.56 1.93
C VAL A 66 2.82 -0.66 0.95
N MET A 67 3.16 0.61 0.99
CA MET A 67 2.67 1.63 0.08
C MET A 67 3.25 1.38 -1.31
N LYS A 68 2.42 1.45 -2.36
CA LYS A 68 2.93 1.41 -3.74
C LYS A 68 3.91 2.58 -3.95
N PRO A 69 4.97 2.41 -4.76
CA PRO A 69 5.93 3.47 -5.05
C PRO A 69 5.27 4.77 -5.52
N GLU A 70 4.24 4.68 -6.37
CA GLU A 70 3.46 5.83 -6.83
C GLU A 70 2.76 6.56 -5.67
N GLN A 71 2.18 5.80 -4.75
CA GLN A 71 1.50 6.35 -3.58
C GLN A 71 2.50 7.01 -2.60
N ALA A 72 3.70 6.43 -2.48
CA ALA A 72 4.79 7.01 -1.68
C ALA A 72 5.27 8.35 -2.28
N GLU A 73 5.40 8.42 -3.60
CA GLU A 73 5.75 9.65 -4.29
C GLU A 73 4.65 10.72 -4.17
N ILE A 74 3.37 10.33 -4.28
CA ILE A 74 2.23 11.23 -4.04
C ILE A 74 2.30 11.82 -2.63
N GLU A 75 2.60 11.01 -1.60
CA GLU A 75 2.74 11.52 -0.24
C GLU A 75 3.94 12.45 -0.08
N ARG A 76 5.09 12.11 -0.69
CA ARG A 76 6.27 12.97 -0.70
C ARG A 76 5.94 14.33 -1.32
N LEU A 77 5.33 14.33 -2.50
CA LEU A 77 4.92 15.54 -3.21
C LEU A 77 3.89 16.35 -2.41
N LYS A 78 2.94 15.69 -1.73
CA LYS A 78 2.00 16.39 -0.84
C LYS A 78 2.71 17.08 0.32
N ARG A 79 3.70 16.45 0.94
CA ARG A 79 4.50 17.06 2.02
C ARG A 79 5.34 18.22 1.51
N GLU A 80 5.95 18.06 0.33
CA GLU A 80 6.76 19.11 -0.31
C GLU A 80 5.89 20.31 -0.70
N ASN A 81 4.72 20.06 -1.30
CA ASN A 81 3.74 21.10 -1.63
C ASN A 81 3.25 21.83 -0.36
N ALA A 82 2.99 21.09 0.72
CA ALA A 82 2.61 21.69 2.00
C ALA A 82 3.72 22.59 2.57
N LYS A 83 4.99 22.17 2.50
CA LYS A 83 6.14 23.01 2.91
C LYS A 83 6.25 24.29 2.08
N LEU A 84 6.22 24.16 0.75
CA LEU A 84 6.29 25.31 -0.17
C LEU A 84 5.11 26.28 0.03
N ARG A 85 3.92 25.77 0.37
CA ARG A 85 2.75 26.59 0.69
C ARG A 85 2.81 27.27 2.07
N MET A 86 3.71 26.86 2.96
CA MET A 86 3.92 27.53 4.25
C MET A 86 4.98 28.64 4.18
N GLU A 87 5.83 28.66 3.14
CA GLU A 87 6.80 29.75 2.91
C GLU A 87 6.23 31.13 2.48
N PRO A 88 4.99 31.32 1.97
CA PRO A 88 4.50 32.66 1.62
C PRO A 88 4.28 33.57 2.83
N ASP A 89 4.03 33.02 4.01
CA ASP A 89 3.76 33.85 5.20
C ASP A 89 5.03 34.47 5.78
N LEU A 90 6.17 33.77 5.69
CA LEU A 90 7.45 34.31 6.12
C LEU A 90 7.93 35.42 5.17
N VAL A 91 7.78 35.20 3.86
CA VAL A 91 8.14 36.18 2.82
C VAL A 91 7.26 37.43 2.92
N LYS A 92 5.95 37.29 3.12
CA LYS A 92 5.04 38.44 3.33
C LYS A 92 5.36 39.20 4.61
N LYS A 93 5.66 38.51 5.71
CA LYS A 93 6.06 39.15 6.97
C LYS A 93 7.39 39.89 6.83
N ALA A 94 8.37 39.29 6.15
CA ALA A 94 9.65 39.94 5.85
C ALA A 94 9.46 41.19 4.98
N ALA A 95 8.69 41.09 3.89
CA ALA A 95 8.38 42.23 3.03
C ALA A 95 7.66 43.36 3.79
N ALA A 96 6.69 43.03 4.65
CA ALA A 96 5.99 44.00 5.48
C ALA A 96 6.90 44.65 6.53
N TYR A 97 7.84 43.90 7.11
CA TYR A 97 8.83 44.41 8.05
C TYR A 97 9.81 45.39 7.37
N PHE A 98 10.35 45.01 6.21
CA PHE A 98 11.26 45.88 5.45
C PHE A 98 10.54 47.13 4.91
N ALA A 99 9.29 47.02 4.46
CA ALA A 99 8.49 48.17 4.04
C ALA A 99 8.21 49.16 5.19
N ARG A 100 8.13 48.70 6.45
CA ARG A 100 7.99 49.57 7.62
C ARG A 100 9.29 50.25 8.05
N GLN A 101 10.45 49.66 7.78
CA GLN A 101 11.75 50.28 8.09
C GLN A 101 12.23 51.27 7.02
N ALA A 102 11.66 51.22 5.82
CA ALA A 102 11.98 52.12 4.72
C ALA A 102 11.20 53.45 4.75
N LEU A 103 10.38 53.67 5.79
CA LEU A 103 9.67 54.91 6.11
C LEU A 103 10.31 55.57 7.34
#